data_AF-A0A9N7RAI3-F1
#
_entry.id   AF-A0A9N7RAI3-F1
#
_cell.length_a   1.000
_cell.length_b   1.000
_cell.length_c   1.000
_cell.angle_alpha   90.00
_cell.angle_beta   90.00
_cell.angle_gamma   90.00
#
_symmetry.space_group_name_H-M   'P 1'
#
loop_
_entity.id
_entity.type
_entity.pdbx_description
1 polymer ?
#
loop_
_entity_poly.entity_id
_entity_poly.type
_entity_poly.pdbx_seq_one_letter_code
_entity_poly.pdbx_strand_id
1 'polypeptide(L)'
;EYVKETEEVIDKVRNTITLEKTDPNVAAAVAELRETSNAWVAKYRREKALLGRASFRDMYSAINAVSGHYISFGPTAPIPPKRKQRILEEMETAEKALLRGR
;
A
#
# COMPACT_ATOMS: atom_id res chain seq x y z
N GLU A 1 -7.88 5.09 -15.28
CA GLU A 1 -7.19 3.82 -14.96
C GLU A 1 -6.25 3.97 -13.77
N TYR A 2 -5.17 4.76 -13.86
CA TYR A 2 -4.24 4.99 -12.73
C TYR A 2 -4.92 5.38 -11.41
N VAL A 3 -5.88 6.31 -11.43
CA VAL A 3 -6.62 6.71 -10.23
C VAL A 3 -7.32 5.51 -9.59
N LYS A 4 -8.20 4.84 -10.33
CA LYS A 4 -8.95 3.68 -9.88
C LYS A 4 -8.05 2.57 -9.31
N GLU A 5 -6.99 2.19 -10.02
CA GLU A 5 -6.11 1.10 -9.57
C GLU A 5 -5.25 1.50 -8.37
N THR A 6 -4.93 2.79 -8.22
CA THR A 6 -4.22 3.27 -7.04
C THR A 6 -5.14 3.34 -5.82
N GLU A 7 -6.39 3.75 -6.00
CA GLU A 7 -7.43 3.68 -4.95
C GLU A 7 -7.63 2.24 -4.45
N GLU A 8 -7.70 1.27 -5.36
CA GLU A 8 -7.81 -0.15 -5.01
C GLU A 8 -6.64 -0.64 -4.14
N VAL A 9 -5.40 -0.24 -4.48
CA VAL A 9 -4.22 -0.57 -3.68
C VAL A 9 -4.26 0.13 -2.31
N ILE A 10 -4.67 1.39 -2.26
CA ILE A 10 -4.83 2.16 -1.01
C ILE A 10 -5.79 1.44 -0.07
N ASP A 11 -6.95 1.04 -0.57
CA ASP A 11 -7.96 0.33 0.20
C ASP A 11 -7.47 -1.03 0.66
N LYS A 12 -6.76 -1.77 -0.20
CA LYS A 12 -6.15 -3.05 0.17
C LYS A 12 -5.11 -2.87 1.28
N VAL A 13 -4.26 -1.84 1.22
CA VAL A 13 -3.31 -1.52 2.29
C VAL A 13 -4.05 -1.23 3.59
N ARG A 14 -5.02 -0.31 3.58
CA ARG A 14 -5.81 0.07 4.76
C ARG A 14 -6.46 -1.14 5.41
N ASN A 15 -7.17 -1.94 4.63
CA ASN A 15 -7.88 -3.13 5.13
C ASN A 15 -6.91 -4.17 5.71
N THR A 16 -5.80 -4.45 5.02
CA THR A 16 -4.85 -5.49 5.47
C THR A 16 -4.20 -5.12 6.80
N ILE A 17 -3.77 -3.86 6.96
CA ILE A 17 -3.06 -3.44 8.18
C ILE A 17 -4.01 -3.15 9.35
N THR A 18 -5.32 -3.04 9.10
CA THR A 18 -6.35 -2.85 10.13
C THR A 18 -6.92 -4.15 10.68
N LEU A 19 -6.73 -5.28 10.00
CA LEU A 19 -7.13 -6.60 10.51
C LEU A 19 -6.59 -6.86 11.91
N GLU A 20 -7.40 -7.56 12.72
CA GLU A 20 -6.96 -8.01 14.03
C GLU A 20 -5.87 -9.06 13.91
N LYS A 21 -4.90 -9.04 14.82
CA LYS A 21 -3.79 -10.01 14.85
C LYS A 21 -4.25 -11.47 14.99
N THR A 22 -5.47 -11.68 15.49
CA THR A 22 -6.11 -12.98 15.68
C THR A 22 -7.01 -13.38 14.52
N ASP A 23 -7.20 -12.50 13.53
CA ASP A 23 -8.05 -12.80 12.37
C ASP A 23 -7.39 -13.88 11.51
N PRO A 24 -8.09 -14.99 11.22
CA PRO A 24 -7.54 -16.09 10.42
C PRO A 24 -7.22 -15.67 8.98
N ASN A 25 -7.79 -14.58 8.49
CA ASN A 25 -7.63 -14.09 7.12
C ASN A 25 -6.40 -13.20 6.93
N VAL A 26 -5.65 -12.86 7.99
CA VAL A 26 -4.47 -11.96 7.87
C VAL A 26 -3.48 -12.47 6.82
N ALA A 27 -3.18 -13.77 6.82
CA ALA A 27 -2.24 -14.34 5.86
C ALA A 27 -2.72 -14.22 4.41
N ALA A 28 -4.02 -14.45 4.17
CA ALA A 28 -4.64 -14.31 2.86
C ALA A 28 -4.67 -12.84 2.41
N ALA A 29 -5.07 -11.92 3.30
CA ALA A 29 -5.09 -10.48 3.02
C ALA A 29 -3.69 -9.94 2.68
N VAL A 30 -2.65 -10.38 3.38
CA VAL A 30 -1.26 -10.01 3.07
C VAL A 30 -0.80 -10.59 1.74
N ALA A 31 -1.20 -11.81 1.39
CA ALA A 31 -0.90 -12.40 0.09
C ALA A 31 -1.55 -11.61 -1.05
N GLU A 32 -2.84 -11.28 -0.93
CA GLU A 32 -3.56 -10.44 -1.89
C GLU A 32 -2.95 -9.03 -2.00
N LEU A 33 -2.60 -8.41 -0.86
CA LEU A 33 -1.94 -7.11 -0.85
C LEU A 33 -0.62 -7.15 -1.60
N ARG A 34 0.18 -8.21 -1.41
CA ARG A 34 1.45 -8.39 -2.11
C ARG A 34 1.24 -8.53 -3.61
N GLU A 35 0.26 -9.33 -4.05
CA GLU A 35 -0.06 -9.50 -5.46
C GLU A 35 -0.51 -8.19 -6.10
N THR A 36 -1.49 -7.51 -5.48
CA THR A 36 -2.05 -6.23 -5.96
C THR A 36 -0.95 -5.17 -6.03
N SER A 37 -0.10 -5.09 -5.00
CA SER A 37 1.04 -4.16 -4.97
C SER A 37 2.06 -4.44 -6.07
N ASN A 38 2.38 -5.72 -6.31
CA ASN A 38 3.32 -6.11 -7.36
C ASN A 38 2.77 -5.78 -8.75
N ALA A 39 1.48 -6.03 -9.00
CA ALA A 39 0.83 -5.67 -10.25
C ALA A 39 0.85 -4.16 -10.49
N TRP A 40 0.49 -3.36 -9.48
CA TRP A 40 0.52 -1.90 -9.55
C TRP A 40 1.93 -1.37 -9.80
N VAL A 41 2.93 -1.87 -9.06
CA VAL A 41 4.34 -1.49 -9.25
C VAL A 41 4.84 -1.86 -10.65
N ALA A 42 4.53 -3.08 -11.11
CA ALA A 42 4.96 -3.55 -12.43
C ALA A 42 4.40 -2.67 -13.55
N LYS A 43 3.13 -2.26 -13.43
CA LYS A 43 2.43 -1.41 -14.38
C LYS A 43 2.95 0.02 -14.40
N TYR A 44 3.10 0.65 -13.23
CA TYR A 44 3.32 2.10 -13.17
C TYR A 44 4.78 2.54 -12.96
N ARG A 45 5.69 1.68 -12.47
CA ARG A 45 7.07 2.10 -12.15
C ARG A 45 7.90 2.59 -13.34
N ARG A 46 7.53 2.19 -14.57
CA ARG A 46 8.24 2.57 -15.80
C ARG A 46 7.57 3.77 -16.51
N GLU A 47 6.42 4.21 -16.01
CA GLU A 47 5.65 5.31 -16.60
C GLU A 47 6.27 6.65 -16.20
N LYS A 48 7.09 7.22 -17.09
CA LYS A 48 7.84 8.46 -16.83
C LYS A 48 6.96 9.63 -16.39
N ALA A 49 5.73 9.71 -16.93
CA ALA A 49 4.76 10.76 -16.59
C ALA A 49 4.24 10.66 -15.14
N LEU A 50 4.37 9.50 -14.49
CA LEU A 50 3.92 9.27 -13.11
C LEU A 50 5.04 9.49 -12.09
N LEU A 51 6.32 9.37 -12.46
CA LEU A 51 7.45 9.52 -11.53
C LEU A 51 7.48 10.89 -10.82
N GLY A 52 6.97 11.94 -11.50
CA GLY A 52 6.84 13.28 -10.95
C GLY A 52 5.63 13.49 -10.03
N ARG A 53 4.69 12.53 -9.99
CA ARG A 53 3.47 12.65 -9.19
C ARG A 53 3.71 12.30 -7.73
N ALA A 54 3.22 13.15 -6.83
CA ALA A 54 3.23 12.91 -5.39
C ALA A 54 2.49 11.63 -5.04
N SER A 55 1.29 11.40 -5.60
CA SER A 55 0.54 10.14 -5.36
C SER A 55 1.36 8.91 -5.68
N PHE A 56 2.10 8.91 -6.80
CA PHE A 56 2.92 7.78 -7.20
C PHE A 56 4.08 7.54 -6.23
N ARG A 57 4.84 8.60 -5.89
CA ARG A 57 6.00 8.47 -4.99
C ARG A 57 5.58 8.02 -3.60
N ASP A 58 4.51 8.59 -3.07
CA ASP A 58 4.02 8.30 -1.73
C ASP A 58 3.51 6.85 -1.66
N MET A 59 2.75 6.41 -2.67
CA MET A 59 2.31 5.01 -2.76
C MET A 59 3.47 4.03 -2.92
N TYR A 60 4.44 4.33 -3.77
CA TYR A 60 5.60 3.47 -3.97
C TYR A 60 6.42 3.32 -2.69
N SER A 61 6.59 4.39 -1.93
CA SER A 61 7.25 4.36 -0.62
C SER A 61 6.50 3.48 0.38
N ALA A 62 5.19 3.69 0.52
CA ALA A 62 4.36 2.95 1.46
C ALA A 62 4.29 1.44 1.14
N ILE A 63 4.12 1.08 -0.13
CA ILE A 63 4.14 -0.32 -0.59
C ILE A 63 5.45 -1.00 -0.20
N ASN A 64 6.59 -0.33 -0.41
CA ASN A 64 7.89 -0.88 -0.05
C ASN A 64 8.05 -1.02 1.47
N ALA A 65 7.55 -0.08 2.26
CA ALA A 65 7.58 -0.16 3.72
C ALA A 65 6.75 -1.34 4.25
N VAL A 66 5.54 -1.54 3.72
CA VAL A 66 4.65 -2.66 4.10
C VAL A 66 5.22 -3.99 3.64
N SER A 67 5.66 -4.07 2.38
CA SER A 67 6.26 -5.28 1.82
C SER A 67 7.53 -5.69 2.56
N GLY A 68 8.40 -4.73 2.88
CA GLY A 68 9.62 -4.99 3.64
C GLY A 68 9.35 -5.56 5.04
N HIS A 69 8.29 -5.11 5.71
CA HIS A 69 7.86 -5.66 6.99
C HIS A 69 7.43 -7.13 6.85
N TYR A 70 6.50 -7.43 5.97
CA TYR A 70 5.99 -8.80 5.82
C TYR A 70 7.02 -9.78 5.25
N ILE A 71 7.97 -9.31 4.43
CA ILE A 71 9.12 -10.11 4.00
C ILE A 71 10.03 -10.45 5.18
N SER A 72 10.29 -9.48 6.06
CA SER A 72 11.24 -9.67 7.18
C SER A 72 10.66 -10.48 8.33
N PHE A 73 9.37 -10.30 8.62
CA PHE A 73 8.74 -10.83 9.84
C PHE A 73 7.66 -11.90 9.59
N GLY A 74 7.27 -12.11 8.33
CA GLY A 74 6.21 -13.04 7.96
C GLY A 74 4.82 -12.40 7.89
N PRO A 75 3.85 -13.06 7.22
CA PRO A 75 2.57 -12.46 6.85
C PRO A 75 1.63 -12.20 8.04
N THR A 76 1.82 -12.89 9.16
CA THR A 76 0.99 -12.71 10.38
C THR A 76 1.62 -11.75 11.39
N ALA A 77 2.81 -11.22 11.10
CA ALA A 77 3.51 -10.34 12.02
C ALA A 77 2.82 -8.96 12.08
N PRO A 78 2.38 -8.51 13.27
CA PRO A 78 1.70 -7.23 13.40
C PRO A 78 2.65 -6.07 13.08
N ILE A 79 2.15 -5.08 12.33
CA ILE A 79 2.87 -3.83 12.12
C ILE A 79 2.87 -3.04 13.43
N PRO A 80 4.03 -2.54 13.91
CA PRO A 80 4.09 -1.72 15.13
C PRO A 80 3.11 -0.54 15.09
N PRO A 81 2.39 -0.21 16.18
CA PRO A 81 1.29 0.77 16.16
C PRO A 81 1.68 2.14 15.58
N LYS A 82 2.84 2.68 15.97
CA LYS A 82 3.35 3.96 15.44
C LYS A 82 3.61 3.90 13.93
N ARG A 83 4.12 2.77 13.42
CA ARG A 83 4.36 2.55 11.99
C ARG A 83 3.04 2.39 11.24
N LYS A 84 2.07 1.65 11.79
CA LYS A 84 0.73 1.50 11.24
C LYS A 84 0.05 2.86 11.09
N GLN A 85 0.06 3.68 12.13
CA GLN A 85 -0.52 5.02 12.10
C GLN A 85 0.10 5.87 10.98
N ARG A 86 1.43 5.88 10.88
CA ARG A 86 2.13 6.64 9.83
C ARG A 86 1.76 6.14 8.42
N ILE A 87 1.66 4.83 8.20
CA ILE A 87 1.24 4.28 6.91
C ILE A 87 -0.18 4.74 6.56
N LEU A 88 -1.10 4.77 7.52
CA LEU A 88 -2.47 5.25 7.28
C LEU A 88 -2.50 6.73 6.89
N GLU A 89 -1.69 7.57 7.53
CA GLU A 89 -1.53 9.00 7.18
C GLU A 89 -0.90 9.18 5.78
N GLU A 90 0.08 8.34 5.43
CA GLU A 90 0.68 8.29 4.09
C GLU A 90 -0.37 7.91 3.04
N MET A 91 -1.25 6.93 3.32
CA MET A 91 -2.36 6.54 2.44
C MET A 91 -3.36 7.68 2.23
N GLU A 92 -3.76 8.38 3.30
CA GLU A 92 -4.64 9.54 3.20
C GLU A 92 -4.03 10.68 2.37
N THR A 93 -2.73 10.94 2.56
CA THR A 93 -2.01 11.98 1.82
C THR A 93 -1.89 11.62 0.33
N ALA A 94 -1.54 10.37 0.04
CA ALA A 94 -1.43 9.85 -1.32
C ALA A 94 -2.76 9.90 -2.06
N GLU A 95 -3.86 9.50 -1.42
CA GLU A 95 -5.22 9.55 -1.97
C GLU A 95 -5.65 10.99 -2.29
N LYS A 96 -5.43 11.94 -1.36
CA LYS A 96 -5.71 13.36 -1.61
C LYS A 96 -4.87 13.94 -2.75
N ALA A 97 -3.62 13.49 -2.93
CA ALA A 97 -2.81 13.87 -4.08
C ALA A 97 -3.38 13.28 -5.38
N LEU A 98 -3.72 11.98 -5.36
CA LEU A 98 -4.25 11.21 -6.47
C LEU A 98 -5.53 11.83 -7.04
N LEU A 99 -6.49 12.16 -6.17
CA LEU A 99 -7.78 12.76 -6.54
C LEU A 99 -7.63 14.18 -7.12
N ARG A 100 -6.52 14.87 -6.82
CA ARG A 100 -6.17 16.16 -7.42
C ARG A 100 -5.32 16.03 -8.68
N GLY A 101 -5.09 14.81 -9.16
CA GLY A 101 -4.25 14.52 -10.32
C GLY A 101 -2.76 14.73 -10.08
N ARG A 102 -2.32 14.74 -8.81
CA ARG A 102 -0.96 15.09 -8.40
C ARG A 102 -0.11 13.92 -7.99
#